data_AF-A0AAV6HQK7-F1
#
_entry.id   AF-A0AAV6HQK7-F1
#
_cell.length_a   1.000
_cell.length_b   1.000
_cell.length_c   1.000
_cell.angle_alpha   90.00
_cell.angle_beta   90.00
_cell.angle_gamma   90.00
#
_symmetry.space_group_name_H-M   'P 1'
#
loop_
_entity.id
_entity.type
_entity.pdbx_description
1 polymer ?
#
loop_
_entity_poly.entity_id
_entity_poly.type
_entity_poly.pdbx_seq_one_letter_code
_entity_poly.pdbx_strand_id
1 'polypeptide(L)' 'MMKPWFLCLVLISAVLVLRNVEAAQTQKFISYEVLNPCNRPGGPHPGCPGTPLVNPRRTPANPYTRGCSNIQRCRT' A
#
# COMPACT_ATOMS: atom_id res chain seq x y z
N MET A 1 -26.35 46.26 18.18
CA MET A 1 -25.79 46.11 16.81
C MET A 1 -24.72 45.05 16.86
N MET A 2 -24.95 43.88 16.25
CA MET A 2 -23.93 42.82 16.17
C MET A 2 -22.71 43.41 15.45
N LYS A 3 -21.53 43.37 16.07
CA LYS A 3 -20.31 43.87 15.41
C LYS A 3 -20.08 42.99 14.17
N PRO A 4 -19.99 43.57 12.96
CA PRO A 4 -19.89 42.81 11.71
C PRO A 4 -18.66 41.88 11.68
N TRP A 5 -17.65 42.18 12.49
CA TRP A 5 -16.46 41.36 12.63
C TRP A 5 -16.73 39.96 13.22
N PHE A 6 -17.70 39.81 14.13
CA PHE A 6 -18.05 38.49 14.66
C PHE A 6 -18.68 37.59 13.59
N LEU A 7 -19.49 38.16 12.69
CA LEU A 7 -20.03 37.41 11.55
C LEU A 7 -18.91 36.92 10.64
N CYS A 8 -17.90 37.75 10.35
CA CYS A 8 -16.74 37.35 9.56
C CYS A 8 -15.96 36.20 10.22
N LEU A 9 -15.71 36.28 11.53
CA LEU A 9 -15.00 35.22 12.26
C LEU A 9 -15.77 33.89 12.24
N VAL A 10 -17.09 33.94 12.44
CA VAL A 10 -17.95 32.74 12.39
C VAL A 10 -17.91 32.11 10.99
N LEU A 11 -18.04 32.92 9.93
CA LEU A 11 -17.99 32.42 8.55
C LEU A 11 -16.65 31.75 8.22
N ILE A 12 -15.53 32.36 8.61
CA ILE A 12 -14.20 31.77 8.39
C ILE A 12 -14.07 30.44 9.15
N SER A 13 -14.49 30.39 10.41
CA SER A 13 -14.43 29.17 11.22
C SER A 13 -15.28 28.03 10.62
N ALA A 14 -16.49 28.34 10.12
CA ALA A 14 -17.37 27.37 9.50
C ALA A 14 -16.77 26.78 8.22
N VAL A 15 -16.18 27.62 7.37
CA VAL A 15 -15.51 27.18 6.14
C VAL A 15 -14.31 26.27 6.46
N LEU A 16 -13.50 26.63 7.46
CA LEU A 16 -12.35 25.80 7.87
C LEU A 16 -12.80 24.43 8.39
N VAL A 17 -13.85 24.36 9.21
CA VAL A 17 -14.37 23.09 9.72
C VAL A 17 -14.87 22.20 8.58
N LEU A 18 -15.65 22.76 7.65
CA LEU A 18 -16.19 22.01 6.50
C LEU A 18 -15.07 21.43 5.61
N ARG A 19 -14.03 22.22 5.33
CA ARG A 19 -12.87 21.75 4.53
C ARG A 19 -12.08 20.64 5.20
N ASN A 20 -11.90 20.72 6.51
CA ASN A 20 -11.20 19.68 7.27
C ASN A 20 -12.02 18.37 7.33
N VAL A 21 -13.35 18.45 7.38
CA VAL A 21 -14.24 17.29 7.33
C VAL A 21 -14.16 16.58 5.97
N GLU A 22 -14.17 17.34 4.87
CA GLU A 22 -14.00 16.78 3.51
C GLU A 22 -12.61 16.12 3.31
N ALA A 23 -11.56 16.77 3.84
CA ALA A 23 -10.20 16.23 3.79
C ALA A 23 -10.04 14.97 4.67
N ALA A 24 -10.74 14.89 5.80
CA ALA A 24 -10.73 13.70 6.65
C ALA A 24 -11.47 12.51 6.02
N GLN A 25 -12.57 12.74 5.30
CA GLN A 25 -13.30 11.68 4.59
C GLN A 25 -12.50 11.12 3.40
N THR A 26 -11.60 11.90 2.83
CA THR A 26 -10.73 11.48 1.72
C THR A 26 -9.41 10.88 2.18
N GLN A 27 -9.16 10.78 3.49
CA GLN A 27 -8.03 10.00 4.00
C GLN A 27 -8.22 8.53 3.62
N LYS A 28 -7.56 8.12 2.55
CA LYS A 28 -7.34 6.71 2.23
C LYS A 28 -6.52 6.12 3.36
N PHE A 29 -7.20 5.56 4.36
CA PHE A 29 -6.54 4.83 5.43
C PHE A 29 -5.67 3.75 4.78
N ILE A 30 -4.40 3.76 5.17
CA ILE A 30 -3.49 2.71 4.76
C ILE A 30 -3.99 1.44 5.45
N SER A 31 -4.36 0.42 4.67
CA SER A 31 -4.88 -0.83 5.22
C SER A 31 -3.84 -1.44 6.17
N TYR A 32 -4.29 -2.09 7.25
CA TYR A 32 -3.40 -2.81 8.16
C TYR A 32 -2.55 -3.86 7.44
N GLU A 33 -2.99 -4.31 6.26
CA GLU A 33 -2.26 -5.28 5.44
C GLU A 33 -0.88 -4.78 5.00
N VAL A 34 -0.61 -3.46 5.01
CA VAL A 34 0.74 -2.93 4.70
C VAL A 34 1.80 -3.32 5.72
N LEU A 35 1.42 -3.84 6.89
CA LEU A 35 2.36 -4.43 7.83
C LEU A 35 3.06 -5.65 7.20
N ASN A 36 2.37 -6.34 6.29
CA ASN A 36 3.01 -7.32 5.43
C ASN A 36 3.78 -6.58 4.32
N PRO A 37 5.11 -6.73 4.23
CA PRO A 37 5.93 -6.07 3.22
C PRO A 37 5.45 -6.30 1.79
N CYS A 38 4.79 -7.44 1.52
CA CYS A 38 4.27 -7.80 0.21
C CYS A 38 3.02 -7.03 -0.24
N ASN A 39 2.29 -6.43 0.69
CA ASN A 39 1.06 -5.71 0.40
C ASN A 39 1.26 -4.19 0.41
N ARG A 40 2.51 -3.73 0.54
CA ARG A 40 2.83 -2.31 0.58
C ARG A 40 2.54 -1.67 -0.79
N PRO A 41 1.99 -0.44 -0.86
CA PRO A 41 1.91 0.30 -2.11
C PRO A 41 3.31 0.58 -2.67
N GLY A 42 3.48 0.60 -3.99
CA GLY A 42 4.78 0.86 -4.64
C GLY A 42 5.19 -0.13 -5.73
N GLY A 43 4.34 -1.09 -6.09
CA GLY A 43 4.61 -2.05 -7.17
C GLY A 43 5.08 -3.41 -6.67
N PRO A 44 5.64 -4.27 -7.55
CA PRO A 44 6.06 -5.63 -7.20
C PRO A 44 7.21 -5.63 -6.19
N HIS A 45 7.05 -6.39 -5.10
CA HIS A 45 8.07 -6.50 -4.06
C HIS A 45 8.93 -7.76 -4.28
N PRO A 46 10.27 -7.65 -4.22
CA PRO A 46 11.16 -8.81 -4.33
C PRO A 46 10.87 -9.84 -3.24
N GLY A 47 10.68 -11.11 -3.63
CA GLY A 47 10.41 -12.21 -2.70
C GLY A 47 8.94 -12.39 -2.32
N CYS A 48 8.05 -11.51 -2.78
CA CYS A 48 6.62 -11.64 -2.57
C CYS A 48 5.97 -12.45 -3.69
N PRO A 49 5.01 -13.34 -3.38
CA PRO A 49 4.26 -14.04 -4.40
C PRO A 49 3.43 -13.00 -5.16
N GLY A 50 3.79 -12.73 -6.42
CA GLY A 50 3.02 -11.85 -7.28
C GLY A 50 1.68 -12.51 -7.59
N THR A 51 0.58 -12.00 -7.02
CA THR A 51 -0.82 -12.44 -7.21
C THR A 51 -1.08 -13.95 -7.02
N PRO A 52 -2.32 -14.40 -6.73
CA PRO A 52 -2.55 -15.75 -6.23
C PRO A 52 -2.57 -16.74 -7.40
N LEU A 53 -1.42 -17.13 -7.90
CA LEU A 53 -1.27 -18.49 -8.39
C LEU A 53 -0.83 -19.32 -7.19
N VAL A 54 -1.78 -20.05 -6.62
CA VAL A 54 -1.59 -21.19 -5.74
C VAL A 54 -0.29 -21.90 -6.12
N ASN A 55 0.78 -21.68 -5.36
CA ASN A 55 2.12 -22.20 -5.63
C ASN A 55 2.52 -22.15 -7.12
N PRO A 56 3.07 -21.04 -7.66
CA PRO A 56 3.65 -21.11 -8.97
C PRO A 56 4.90 -21.98 -8.84
N ARG A 57 4.74 -23.27 -9.16
CA ARG A 57 5.84 -24.22 -9.34
C ARG A 57 6.82 -23.49 -10.26
N ARG A 58 8.00 -23.16 -9.74
CA ARG A 58 9.02 -22.43 -10.51
C ARG A 58 9.20 -23.16 -11.84
N THR A 59 8.70 -22.58 -12.92
CA THR A 59 8.84 -23.15 -14.25
C THR A 59 10.30 -22.96 -14.66
N PRO A 60 11.01 -24.04 -15.00
CA PRO A 60 12.39 -23.90 -15.43
C PRO A 60 12.43 -23.07 -16.72
N ALA A 61 13.32 -22.08 -16.78
CA ALA A 61 13.46 -21.18 -17.92
C ALA A 61 13.98 -21.88 -19.19
N ASN A 62 14.49 -23.11 -19.06
CA ASN A 62 14.98 -23.92 -20.16
C ASN A 62 14.76 -25.41 -19.86
N PRO A 63 14.79 -26.30 -20.88
CA PRO A 63 14.55 -27.73 -20.70
C PRO A 63 15.74 -28.49 -20.10
N TYR A 64 16.87 -27.82 -19.86
CA TYR A 64 18.10 -28.49 -19.42
C TYR A 64 18.15 -28.61 -17.90
N THR A 65 18.38 -29.83 -17.40
CA THR A 65 18.63 -30.07 -15.99
C THR A 65 20.08 -29.73 -15.66
N ARG A 66 20.32 -28.70 -14.82
CA ARG A 66 21.68 -28.30 -14.43
C ARG A 66 22.40 -29.28 -13.48
N GLY A 67 21.80 -30.45 -13.20
CA GLY A 67 22.26 -31.38 -12.17
C GLY A 67 22.20 -30.76 -10.78
N CYS A 68 22.82 -31.43 -9.80
CA CYS A 68 23.07 -30.86 -8.49
C CYS A 68 24.57 -30.67 -8.29
N SER A 69 24.97 -29.46 -7.92
CA SER A 69 26.35 -29.12 -7.54
C SER A 69 26.38 -28.48 -6.15
N ASN A 70 27.54 -28.49 -5.51
CA ASN A 70 27.75 -27.84 -4.21
C ASN A 70 27.37 -26.34 -4.23
N ILE A 71 27.53 -25.68 -5.38
CA ILE A 71 27.15 -24.28 -5.57
C ILE A 71 25.64 -24.12 -5.56
N GLN A 72 24.91 -25.07 -6.15
CA GLN A 72 23.45 -25.04 -6.22
C GLN A 72 22.77 -25.48 -4.92
N ARG A 73 23.53 -26.01 -3.95
CA ARG A 73 23.07 -26.39 -2.60
C ARG A 73 21.71 -27.10 -2.60
N CYS A 74 21.52 -28.06 -3.51
CA CYS A 74 20.27 -28.81 -3.50
C CYS A 74 20.19 -29.57 -2.18
N ARG A 75 19.06 -29.47 -1.48
CA ARG A 75 18.78 -30.38 -0.36
C ARG A 75 18.73 -31.78 -0.94
N THR A 76 19.59 -32.65 -0.42
CA THR A 76 19.48 -34.11 -0.58
C THR A 76 18.13 -34.58 -0.06
#